data_AF-A0A4Q5R6V4-F1
#
_entry.id   AF-A0A4Q5R6V4-F1
#
_cell.length_a   1.000
_cell.length_b   1.000
_cell.length_c   1.000
_cell.angle_alpha   90.00
_cell.angle_beta   90.00
_cell.angle_gamma   90.00
#
_symmetry.space_group_name_H-M   'P 1'
#
loop_
_entity.id
_entity.type
_entity.pdbx_description
1 polymer ?
#
loop_
_entity_poly.entity_id
_entity_poly.type
_entity_poly.pdbx_seq_one_letter_code
_entity_poly.pdbx_strand_id
1 'polypeptide(L)'
;MLSAKPHASGGVAHKIACFAGRILPGLLLCLAVTATAIGLEHVEAAAFGATWLEALVLAILVGTAVRTAWKPSARWTGGIAFSAKTLLEIAVLLLGASISASMIIAAGPLLIVGIAGIVIVAIAASYGIGRA
;
A
#
# COMPACT_ATOMS: atom_id res chain seq x y z
N MET A 1 -54.37 9.29 -11.65
CA MET A 1 -53.35 8.90 -12.67
C MET A 1 -51.99 9.48 -12.29
N LEU A 2 -51.39 9.02 -11.18
CA LEU A 2 -50.00 9.31 -10.83
C LEU A 2 -49.27 7.97 -10.68
N SER A 3 -48.56 7.58 -11.73
CA SER A 3 -47.58 6.49 -11.68
C SER A 3 -46.20 7.13 -11.84
N ALA A 4 -45.59 7.49 -10.73
CA ALA A 4 -44.19 7.84 -10.66
C ALA A 4 -43.45 6.62 -10.10
N LYS A 5 -42.86 5.82 -10.99
CA LYS A 5 -41.97 4.70 -10.65
C LYS A 5 -40.64 5.27 -10.10
N PRO A 6 -40.19 4.91 -8.88
CA PRO A 6 -38.84 5.20 -8.44
C PRO A 6 -37.94 4.00 -8.78
N HIS A 7 -37.32 4.00 -9.96
CA HIS A 7 -36.28 3.03 -10.34
C HIS A 7 -35.00 3.78 -10.68
N ALA A 8 -34.02 3.85 -9.77
CA ALA A 8 -32.59 3.93 -10.08
C ALA A 8 -31.67 4.10 -8.84
N SER A 9 -32.15 4.69 -7.73
CA SER A 9 -31.24 5.15 -6.66
C SER A 9 -30.83 4.05 -5.64
N GLY A 10 -31.67 3.04 -5.40
CA GLY A 10 -31.37 1.96 -4.44
C GLY A 10 -30.30 0.95 -4.88
N GLY A 11 -30.00 0.86 -6.18
CA GLY A 11 -29.07 -0.13 -6.73
C GLY A 11 -27.59 0.22 -6.53
N VAL A 12 -27.26 1.52 -6.55
CA VAL A 12 -25.87 1.99 -6.42
C VAL A 12 -25.42 1.90 -4.96
N ALA A 13 -26.22 2.38 -4.02
CA ALA A 13 -25.92 2.28 -2.59
C ALA A 13 -25.78 0.82 -2.12
N HIS A 14 -26.64 -0.07 -2.59
CA HIS A 14 -26.57 -1.50 -2.25
C HIS A 14 -25.35 -2.19 -2.88
N LYS A 15 -24.98 -1.83 -4.12
CA LYS A 15 -23.75 -2.33 -4.75
C LYS A 15 -22.50 -1.84 -4.02
N ILE A 16 -22.46 -0.56 -3.63
CA ILE A 16 -21.34 0.01 -2.88
C ILE A 16 -21.22 -0.67 -1.50
N ALA A 17 -22.34 -0.89 -0.79
CA ALA A 17 -22.33 -1.58 0.50
C ALA A 17 -21.87 -3.05 0.39
N CYS A 18 -22.34 -3.77 -0.63
CA CYS A 18 -21.92 -5.16 -0.88
C CYS A 18 -20.44 -5.25 -1.30
N PHE A 19 -19.97 -4.30 -2.12
CA PHE A 19 -18.57 -4.19 -2.52
C PHE A 19 -17.66 -3.84 -1.35
N ALA A 20 -18.04 -2.85 -0.53
CA ALA A 20 -17.36 -2.49 0.70
C ALA A 20 -17.29 -3.68 1.65
N GLY A 21 -18.37 -4.45 1.83
CA GLY A 21 -18.39 -5.66 2.64
C GLY A 21 -17.47 -6.78 2.14
N ARG A 22 -17.13 -6.81 0.85
CA ARG A 22 -16.21 -7.79 0.25
C ARG A 22 -14.74 -7.36 0.33
N ILE A 23 -14.45 -6.05 0.39
CA ILE A 23 -13.09 -5.48 0.51
C ILE A 23 -12.67 -5.30 1.97
N LEU A 24 -13.64 -5.00 2.84
CA LEU A 24 -13.44 -4.79 4.28
C LEU A 24 -12.52 -5.83 4.95
N PRO A 25 -12.71 -7.16 4.78
CA PRO A 25 -11.90 -8.14 5.51
C PRO A 25 -10.42 -8.08 5.12
N GLY A 26 -10.10 -7.87 3.84
CA GLY A 26 -8.71 -7.73 3.39
C GLY A 26 -8.07 -6.42 3.83
N LEU A 27 -8.83 -5.32 3.81
CA LEU A 27 -8.35 -4.02 4.26
C LEU A 27 -8.11 -4.00 5.78
N LEU A 28 -9.02 -4.60 6.55
CA LEU A 28 -8.87 -4.75 8.00
C LEU A 28 -7.64 -5.57 8.36
N LEU A 29 -7.29 -6.60 7.57
CA LEU A 29 -6.06 -7.36 7.80
C LEU A 29 -4.82 -6.50 7.55
N CYS A 30 -4.78 -5.70 6.48
CA CYS A 30 -3.68 -4.76 6.25
C CYS A 30 -3.55 -3.75 7.40
N LEU A 31 -4.67 -3.19 7.87
CA LEU A 31 -4.67 -2.27 9.01
C LEU A 31 -4.21 -2.94 10.30
N ALA A 32 -4.62 -4.19 10.54
CA ALA A 32 -4.18 -4.96 11.71
C ALA A 32 -2.67 -5.23 11.69
N VAL A 33 -2.10 -5.57 10.52
CA VAL A 33 -0.65 -5.74 10.36
C VAL A 33 0.09 -4.43 10.65
N THR A 34 -0.37 -3.31 10.08
CA THR A 34 0.24 -1.99 10.34
C THR A 34 0.14 -1.59 11.81
N ALA A 35 -1.01 -1.78 12.45
CA ALA A 35 -1.20 -1.49 13.86
C ALA A 35 -0.30 -2.35 14.75
N THR A 36 -0.11 -3.62 14.40
CA THR A 36 0.79 -4.53 15.11
C THR A 36 2.24 -4.06 14.98
N ALA A 37 2.66 -3.63 13.79
CA ALA A 37 4.01 -3.12 13.54
C ALA A 37 4.31 -1.84 14.33
N ILE A 38 3.37 -0.88 14.34
CA ILE A 38 3.49 0.36 15.12
C ILE A 38 3.51 0.04 16.63
N GLY A 39 2.66 -0.89 17.08
CA GLY A 39 2.65 -1.32 18.48
C GLY A 39 3.98 -1.95 18.90
N LEU A 40 4.56 -2.81 18.05
CA LEU A 40 5.88 -3.41 18.28
C LEU A 40 6.98 -2.34 18.30
N GLU A 41 6.96 -1.38 17.38
CA GLU A 41 7.92 -0.27 17.36
C GLU A 41 7.90 0.51 18.69
N HIS A 42 6.71 0.83 19.21
CA HIS A 42 6.58 1.54 20.49
C HIS A 42 7.08 0.72 21.67
N VAL A 43 6.86 -0.61 21.66
CA VAL A 43 7.39 -1.52 22.68
C VAL A 43 8.91 -1.58 22.61
N GLU A 44 9.49 -1.63 21.41
CA GLU A 44 10.94 -1.62 21.21
C GLU A 44 11.57 -0.31 21.66
N ALA A 45 10.98 0.83 21.30
CA ALA A 45 11.44 2.14 21.74
C ALA A 45 11.42 2.28 23.27
N ALA A 46 10.40 1.72 23.93
CA ALA A 46 10.28 1.73 25.39
C ALA A 46 11.23 0.75 26.09
N ALA A 47 11.47 -0.43 25.51
CA ALA A 47 12.27 -1.50 26.12
C ALA A 47 13.78 -1.36 25.85
N PHE A 48 14.17 -0.89 24.67
CA PHE A 48 15.56 -0.84 24.22
C PHE A 48 16.13 0.58 24.11
N GLY A 49 15.30 1.61 24.34
CA GLY A 49 15.71 3.02 24.33
C GLY A 49 16.11 3.56 22.95
N ALA A 50 15.98 2.76 21.89
CA ALA A 50 16.22 3.11 20.51
C ALA A 50 15.38 2.24 19.58
N THR A 51 14.82 2.84 18.54
CA THR A 51 14.06 2.14 17.50
C THR A 51 15.02 1.47 16.51
N TRP A 52 15.48 0.26 16.84
CA TRP A 52 16.40 -0.49 15.97
C TRP A 52 15.74 -0.98 14.68
N LEU A 53 14.43 -1.30 14.72
CA LEU A 53 13.65 -1.72 13.56
C LEU A 53 12.55 -0.68 13.28
N GLU A 54 12.58 -0.10 12.09
CA GLU A 54 11.55 0.84 11.67
C GLU A 54 10.20 0.12 11.50
N ALA A 55 9.07 0.78 11.83
CA ALA A 55 7.74 0.19 11.65
C ALA A 55 7.50 -0.35 10.24
N LEU A 56 8.12 0.23 9.20
CA LEU A 56 8.03 -0.28 7.84
C LEU A 56 8.66 -1.67 7.71
N VAL A 57 9.82 -1.89 8.32
CA VAL A 57 10.51 -3.19 8.32
C VAL A 57 9.70 -4.20 9.14
N LEU A 58 9.24 -3.81 10.33
CA LEU A 58 8.36 -4.65 11.16
C LEU A 58 7.06 -5.01 10.44
N ALA A 59 6.43 -4.08 9.73
CA ALA A 59 5.22 -4.31 8.97
C ALA A 59 5.44 -5.32 7.84
N ILE A 60 6.57 -5.24 7.13
CA ILE A 60 6.93 -6.21 6.10
C ILE A 60 7.17 -7.59 6.72
N LEU A 61 7.88 -7.67 7.85
CA LEU A 61 8.15 -8.94 8.55
C LEU A 61 6.86 -9.58 9.09
N VAL A 62 6.01 -8.82 9.77
CA VAL A 62 4.72 -9.31 10.28
C VAL A 62 3.81 -9.71 9.14
N GLY A 63 3.70 -8.89 8.09
CA GLY A 63 2.89 -9.19 6.91
C GLY A 63 3.33 -10.45 6.17
N THR A 64 4.64 -10.66 6.01
CA THR A 64 5.20 -11.87 5.40
C THR A 64 5.02 -13.10 6.29
N ALA A 65 5.20 -12.97 7.62
CA ALA A 65 4.96 -14.04 8.58
C ALA A 65 3.49 -14.49 8.57
N VAL A 66 2.54 -13.56 8.63
CA VAL A 66 1.11 -13.83 8.55
C VAL A 66 0.76 -14.52 7.22
N ARG A 67 1.30 -14.04 6.11
CA ARG A 67 1.06 -14.62 4.78
C ARG A 67 1.66 -16.02 4.60
N THR A 68 2.74 -16.32 5.32
CA THR A 68 3.42 -17.62 5.30
C THR A 68 2.71 -18.63 6.20
N ALA A 69 2.31 -18.21 7.40
CA ALA A 69 1.59 -19.05 8.34
C ALA A 69 0.15 -19.36 7.89
N TRP A 70 -0.47 -18.46 7.12
CA TRP A 70 -1.86 -18.62 6.69
C TRP A 70 -2.07 -18.18 5.24
N LYS A 71 -2.67 -19.05 4.43
CA LYS A 71 -3.02 -18.75 3.03
C LYS A 71 -4.44 -18.15 2.98
N PRO A 72 -4.59 -16.84 2.70
CA PRO A 72 -5.90 -16.20 2.75
C PRO A 72 -6.84 -16.76 1.68
N SER A 73 -8.08 -17.04 2.07
CA SER A 73 -9.15 -17.49 1.16
C SER A 73 -9.66 -16.34 0.28
N ALA A 74 -10.44 -16.64 -0.77
CA ALA A 74 -10.88 -15.68 -1.80
C ALA A 74 -11.56 -14.40 -1.26
N ARG A 75 -12.09 -14.43 -0.03
CA ARG A 75 -12.74 -13.27 0.62
C ARG A 75 -11.74 -12.20 1.10
N TRP A 76 -10.50 -12.59 1.43
CA TRP A 76 -9.47 -11.68 1.95
C TRP A 76 -8.60 -11.11 0.83
N THR A 77 -8.36 -11.93 -0.20
CA THR A 77 -7.53 -11.57 -1.36
C THR A 77 -8.04 -10.34 -2.09
N GLY A 78 -9.37 -10.14 -2.16
CA GLY A 78 -9.97 -8.97 -2.81
C GLY A 78 -9.52 -7.64 -2.18
N GLY A 79 -9.54 -7.54 -0.85
CA GLY A 79 -9.11 -6.32 -0.15
C GLY A 79 -7.60 -6.11 -0.13
N ILE A 80 -6.82 -7.19 -0.06
CA ILE A 80 -5.35 -7.13 -0.16
C ILE A 80 -4.94 -6.63 -1.55
N ALA A 81 -5.54 -7.17 -2.62
CA ALA A 81 -5.25 -6.75 -3.99
C ALA A 81 -5.64 -5.29 -4.26
N PHE A 82 -6.77 -4.83 -3.72
CA PHE A 82 -7.16 -3.42 -3.78
C PHE A 82 -6.12 -2.51 -3.13
N SER A 83 -5.61 -2.90 -1.95
CA SER A 83 -4.61 -2.11 -1.22
C SER A 83 -3.25 -2.12 -1.92
N ALA A 84 -2.81 -3.30 -2.37
CA ALA A 84 -1.51 -3.49 -3.01
C ALA A 84 -1.39 -2.83 -4.38
N LYS A 85 -2.52 -2.59 -5.07
CA LYS A 85 -2.53 -1.96 -6.40
C LYS A 85 -3.21 -0.62 -6.39
N THR A 86 -4.51 -0.56 -6.15
CA THR A 86 -5.28 0.68 -6.32
C THR A 86 -4.90 1.74 -5.29
N LEU A 87 -4.82 1.39 -4.00
CA LEU A 87 -4.37 2.36 -2.99
C LEU A 87 -2.91 2.74 -3.19
N LEU A 88 -2.05 1.80 -3.57
CA LEU A 88 -0.64 2.07 -3.83
C LEU A 88 -0.44 2.97 -5.05
N GLU A 89 -1.15 2.74 -6.15
CA GLU A 89 -1.16 3.60 -7.33
C GLU A 89 -1.62 5.01 -6.96
N ILE A 90 -2.75 5.15 -6.24
CA ILE A 90 -3.24 6.46 -5.80
C ILE A 90 -2.20 7.15 -4.91
N ALA A 91 -1.60 6.44 -3.94
CA ALA A 91 -0.60 7.00 -3.05
C ALA A 91 0.64 7.48 -3.81
N VAL A 92 1.15 6.69 -4.76
CA VAL A 92 2.32 7.06 -5.58
C VAL A 92 1.99 8.18 -6.56
N LEU A 93 0.78 8.21 -7.12
CA LEU A 93 0.30 9.31 -7.97
C LEU A 93 0.17 10.63 -7.17
N LEU A 94 -0.39 10.56 -5.97
CA LEU A 94 -0.48 11.72 -5.06
C LEU A 94 0.91 12.16 -4.59
N LEU A 95 1.84 11.22 -4.36
CA LEU A 95 3.23 11.53 -4.07
C LEU A 95 3.87 12.29 -5.24
N GLY A 96 3.64 11.84 -6.48
CA GLY A 96 4.05 12.56 -7.68
C GLY A 96 3.43 13.96 -7.80
N ALA A 97 2.14 14.11 -7.46
CA ALA A 97 1.46 15.39 -7.44
C ALA A 97 1.97 16.34 -6.33
N SER A 98 2.43 15.78 -5.20
CA SER A 98 3.00 16.54 -4.08
C SER A 98 4.42 17.04 -4.35
N ILE A 99 5.13 16.45 -5.32
CA ILE A 99 6.46 16.92 -5.70
C ILE A 99 6.29 18.12 -6.65
N SER A 100 6.71 19.30 -6.19
CA SER A 100 6.56 20.53 -6.96
C SER A 100 7.46 20.56 -8.20
N ALA A 101 6.85 20.73 -9.38
CA ALA A 101 7.58 20.83 -10.65
C ALA A 101 8.63 21.97 -10.65
N SER A 102 8.38 23.05 -9.90
CA SER A 102 9.35 24.14 -9.76
C SER A 102 10.63 23.73 -9.04
N MET A 103 10.52 22.86 -8.02
CA MET A 103 11.67 22.29 -7.31
C MET A 103 12.49 21.39 -8.23
N ILE A 104 11.83 20.62 -9.10
CA ILE A 104 12.49 19.72 -10.05
C ILE A 104 13.26 20.50 -11.12
N ILE A 105 12.68 21.57 -11.65
CA ILE A 105 13.35 22.42 -12.65
C ILE A 105 14.55 23.16 -12.02
N ALA A 106 14.41 23.64 -10.79
CA ALA A 106 15.50 24.27 -10.04
C ALA A 106 16.63 23.28 -9.69
N ALA A 107 16.28 22.03 -9.41
CA ALA A 107 17.22 20.92 -9.24
C ALA A 107 18.00 20.57 -10.52
N GLY A 108 17.44 20.90 -11.69
CA GLY A 108 18.05 20.67 -13.00
C GLY A 108 17.84 19.25 -13.54
N PRO A 109 17.89 19.08 -14.88
CA PRO A 109 17.64 17.80 -15.57
C PRO A 109 18.62 16.69 -15.16
N LEU A 110 19.77 17.04 -14.59
CA LEU A 110 20.76 16.07 -14.09
C LEU A 110 20.21 15.20 -12.95
N LEU A 111 19.34 15.72 -12.07
CA LEU A 111 18.77 14.89 -10.99
C LEU A 111 17.84 13.82 -11.53
N ILE A 112 17.02 14.14 -12.54
CA ILE A 112 16.10 13.19 -13.17
C ILE A 112 16.90 12.06 -13.82
N VAL A 113 17.94 12.42 -14.59
CA VAL A 113 18.84 11.43 -15.22
C VAL A 113 19.57 10.61 -14.16
N GLY A 114 19.98 11.23 -13.06
CA GLY A 114 20.63 10.55 -11.93
C GLY A 114 19.73 9.50 -11.26
N ILE A 115 18.47 9.84 -10.96
CA ILE A 115 17.50 8.90 -10.40
C ILE A 115 17.21 7.76 -11.38
N ALA A 116 17.00 8.07 -12.66
CA ALA A 116 16.81 7.04 -13.67
C ALA A 116 18.04 6.12 -13.78
N GLY A 117 19.24 6.70 -13.78
CA GLY A 117 20.51 5.97 -13.86
C GLY A 117 20.73 5.04 -12.66
N ILE A 118 20.57 5.53 -11.43
CA ILE A 118 20.77 4.70 -10.23
C ILE A 118 19.76 3.56 -10.17
N VAL A 119 18.50 3.79 -10.58
CA VAL A 119 17.47 2.73 -10.62
C VAL A 119 17.83 1.67 -11.66
N ILE A 120 18.28 2.07 -12.87
CA ILE A 120 18.73 1.12 -13.90
C ILE A 120 19.91 0.28 -13.38
N VAL A 121 20.91 0.93 -12.78
CA VAL A 121 22.09 0.24 -12.23
C VAL A 121 21.68 -0.69 -11.10
N ALA A 122 20.83 -0.24 -10.17
CA ALA A 122 20.36 -1.05 -9.06
C ALA A 122 19.59 -2.29 -9.54
N ILE A 123 18.70 -2.15 -10.54
CA ILE A 123 17.97 -3.28 -11.12
C ILE A 123 18.92 -4.22 -11.87
N ALA A 124 19.83 -3.69 -12.69
CA ALA A 124 20.79 -4.49 -13.45
C ALA A 124 21.75 -5.27 -12.54
N ALA A 125 22.25 -4.65 -11.48
CA ALA A 125 23.11 -5.28 -10.48
C ALA A 125 22.34 -6.33 -9.67
N SER A 126 21.14 -5.99 -9.16
CA SER A 126 20.32 -6.93 -8.39
C SER A 126 19.97 -8.17 -9.22
N TYR A 127 19.58 -7.96 -10.48
CA TYR A 127 19.28 -9.06 -11.40
C TYR A 127 20.55 -9.82 -11.81
N GLY A 128 21.66 -9.12 -12.02
CA GLY A 128 22.97 -9.68 -12.36
C GLY A 128 23.54 -10.60 -11.28
N ILE A 129 23.36 -10.23 -10.01
CA ILE A 129 23.76 -11.06 -8.86
C ILE A 129 22.78 -12.22 -8.71
N GLY A 130 21.46 -11.99 -8.82
CA GLY A 130 20.46 -13.04 -8.64
C GLY A 130 20.46 -14.13 -9.71
N ARG A 131 21.10 -13.89 -10.86
CA ARG A 131 21.24 -14.85 -11.97
C ARG A 131 22.60 -15.55 -12.02
N ALA A 132 23.60 -15.06 -11.28
CA ALA A 132 24.95 -15.62 -11.23
C ALA A 132 24.99 -16.79 -10.25
#